data_AF-A0A970WIP7-F1
#
_entry.id   AF-A0A970WIP7-F1
#
_cell.length_a   1.000
_cell.length_b   1.000
_cell.length_c   1.000
_cell.angle_alpha   90.00
_cell.angle_beta   90.00
_cell.angle_gamma   90.00
#
_symmetry.space_group_name_H-M   'P 1'
#
loop_
_entity.id
_entity.type
_entity.pdbx_description
1 polymer ?
#
loop_
_entity_poly.entity_id
_entity_poly.type
_entity_poly.pdbx_seq_one_letter_code
_entity_poly.pdbx_strand_id
1 'polypeptide(L)'
;MSNDTTAPSGQRRRWFQFRLRTLFVTFTLVALVLGLLIHYRVHLVWCYTSSHLGLADVPPVPVTSMPEVEVPEDWVACRFGSLHLRLPRELIRNLQGSPGGGMIALRDNPRAMLIPLPAVQPDASDFLRNDLLMPPEGQELSMLMLRVACLQTGSDEFRWSMSPHEVRWFTWRMTIGRLFRTGADQHAETVIRDDLEGVVCYRSGYAEFFWQSKEGPAGGVVTLIDQSQEEVDPAWVRAVCRSVSCTGESCSRPRSKEEVEAQFEIIAE
;
A
#
# COMPACT_ATOMS: atom_id res chain seq x y z
N MET A 1 -90.51 -20.18 11.01
CA MET A 1 -89.22 -19.52 11.29
C MET A 1 -88.16 -20.60 11.22
N SER A 2 -87.51 -20.74 10.05
CA SER A 2 -86.44 -21.73 9.83
C SER A 2 -85.11 -21.05 10.11
N ASN A 3 -84.42 -21.48 11.17
CA ASN A 3 -83.04 -21.09 11.45
C ASN A 3 -82.11 -22.10 10.77
N ASP A 4 -81.97 -21.99 9.44
CA ASP A 4 -80.85 -22.62 8.73
C ASP A 4 -79.65 -21.70 8.81
N THR A 5 -78.81 -21.92 9.82
CA THR A 5 -77.51 -21.27 9.93
C THR A 5 -76.43 -22.29 10.32
N THR A 6 -76.44 -23.46 9.69
CA THR A 6 -75.30 -24.37 9.73
C THR A 6 -74.26 -23.93 8.69
N ALA A 7 -73.21 -23.32 9.24
CA ALA A 7 -72.10 -22.66 8.58
C ALA A 7 -71.28 -23.54 7.60
N PRO A 8 -70.55 -22.92 6.64
CA PRO A 8 -69.60 -23.59 5.75
C PRO A 8 -68.29 -23.88 6.48
N SER A 9 -68.29 -24.89 7.35
CA SER A 9 -67.13 -25.27 8.19
C SER A 9 -65.91 -25.72 7.35
N GLY A 10 -66.15 -26.38 6.22
CA GLY A 10 -65.09 -26.86 5.32
C GLY A 10 -64.36 -25.73 4.57
N GLN A 11 -65.08 -24.70 4.13
CA GLN A 11 -64.50 -23.58 3.38
C GLN A 11 -63.65 -22.68 4.29
N ARG A 12 -64.09 -22.43 5.53
CA ARG A 12 -63.31 -21.71 6.54
C ARG A 12 -62.02 -22.46 6.91
N ARG A 13 -62.08 -23.79 7.07
CA ARG A 13 -60.90 -24.61 7.37
C ARG A 13 -59.87 -24.59 6.24
N ARG A 14 -60.30 -24.72 4.98
CA ARG A 14 -59.42 -24.64 3.80
C ARG A 14 -58.76 -23.27 3.67
N TRP A 15 -59.52 -22.20 3.88
CA TRP A 15 -59.00 -20.84 3.81
C TRP A 15 -58.02 -20.51 4.94
N PHE A 16 -58.29 -20.99 6.16
CA PHE A 16 -57.36 -20.87 7.28
C PHE A 16 -56.05 -21.64 7.03
N GLN A 17 -56.14 -22.87 6.51
CA GLN A 17 -54.96 -23.66 6.13
C GLN A 17 -54.15 -22.99 5.03
N PHE A 18 -54.81 -22.40 4.03
CA PHE A 18 -54.14 -21.62 2.98
C PHE A 18 -53.37 -20.44 3.57
N ARG A 19 -54.04 -19.61 4.40
CA ARG A 19 -53.39 -18.46 5.06
C ARG A 19 -52.21 -18.86 5.94
N LEU A 20 -52.34 -19.93 6.72
CA LEU A 20 -51.27 -20.41 7.59
C LEU A 20 -50.05 -20.89 6.78
N ARG A 21 -50.27 -21.62 5.68
CA ARG A 21 -49.19 -22.04 4.77
C ARG A 21 -48.50 -20.85 4.13
N THR A 22 -49.26 -19.87 3.64
CA THR A 22 -48.70 -18.65 3.07
C THR A 22 -47.87 -17.90 4.12
N LEU A 23 -48.37 -17.73 5.35
CA LEU A 23 -47.62 -17.09 6.43
C LEU A 23 -46.33 -17.83 6.76
N PHE A 24 -46.36 -19.15 6.83
CA PHE A 24 -45.18 -19.96 7.10
C PHE A 24 -44.13 -19.83 5.99
N VAL A 25 -44.55 -19.88 4.72
CA VAL A 25 -43.66 -19.69 3.56
C VAL A 25 -43.06 -18.28 3.58
N THR A 26 -43.88 -17.24 3.79
CA THR A 26 -43.38 -15.86 3.88
C THR A 26 -42.39 -15.69 5.03
N PHE A 27 -42.70 -16.20 6.22
CA PHE A 27 -41.80 -16.14 7.36
C PHE A 27 -40.47 -16.86 7.10
N THR A 28 -40.53 -18.06 6.50
CA THR A 28 -39.33 -18.83 6.14
C THR A 28 -38.47 -18.06 5.13
N LEU A 29 -39.10 -17.44 4.13
CA LEU A 29 -38.40 -16.63 3.13
C LEU A 29 -37.75 -15.40 3.77
N VAL A 30 -38.45 -14.68 4.63
CA VAL A 30 -37.89 -13.53 5.36
C VAL A 30 -36.73 -13.97 6.24
N ALA A 31 -36.88 -15.06 7.00
CA ALA A 31 -35.82 -15.59 7.86
C ALA A 31 -34.58 -16.00 7.05
N LEU A 32 -34.76 -16.64 5.89
CA LEU A 32 -33.66 -17.01 5.00
C LEU A 32 -32.94 -15.78 4.44
N VAL A 33 -33.70 -14.77 3.97
CA VAL A 33 -33.13 -13.52 3.47
C VAL A 33 -32.35 -12.80 4.58
N LEU A 34 -32.92 -12.68 5.79
CA LEU A 34 -32.22 -12.09 6.94
C LEU A 34 -30.97 -12.88 7.31
N GLY A 35 -31.04 -14.21 7.30
CA GLY A 35 -29.88 -15.08 7.54
C GLY A 35 -28.76 -14.84 6.53
N LEU A 36 -29.10 -14.75 5.24
CA LEU A 36 -28.14 -14.43 4.17
C LEU A 36 -27.58 -13.02 4.32
N LEU A 37 -28.41 -12.01 4.62
CA LEU A 37 -27.95 -10.64 4.83
C LEU A 37 -26.98 -10.54 6.00
N ILE A 38 -27.25 -11.23 7.11
CA ILE A 38 -26.37 -11.26 8.28
C ILE A 38 -25.06 -11.97 7.94
N HIS A 39 -25.14 -13.11 7.23
CA HIS A 39 -23.97 -13.89 6.84
C HIS A 39 -23.06 -13.11 5.88
N TYR A 40 -23.64 -12.45 4.87
CA TYR A 40 -22.91 -11.71 3.84
C TYR A 40 -22.78 -10.21 4.13
N ARG A 41 -23.11 -9.71 5.33
CA ARG A 41 -23.11 -8.27 5.63
C ARG A 41 -21.78 -7.58 5.30
N VAL A 42 -20.65 -8.23 5.56
CA VAL A 42 -19.31 -7.66 5.29
C VAL A 42 -19.04 -7.57 3.79
N HIS A 43 -19.47 -8.56 3.02
CA HIS A 43 -19.39 -8.55 1.55
C HIS A 43 -20.25 -7.44 0.97
N LEU A 44 -21.49 -7.31 1.46
CA LEU A 44 -22.41 -6.25 1.02
C LEU A 44 -21.88 -4.85 1.34
N VAL A 45 -21.31 -4.66 2.55
CA VAL A 45 -20.64 -3.42 2.92
C VAL A 45 -19.45 -3.16 2.00
N TRP A 46 -18.61 -4.17 1.72
CA TRP A 46 -17.52 -4.03 0.76
C TRP A 46 -18.04 -3.56 -0.60
N CYS A 47 -19.01 -4.25 -1.22
CA CYS A 47 -19.57 -3.88 -2.52
C CYS A 47 -20.13 -2.44 -2.54
N TYR A 48 -20.78 -2.02 -1.46
CA TYR A 48 -21.27 -0.65 -1.30
C TYR A 48 -20.10 0.34 -1.23
N THR A 49 -19.14 0.10 -0.34
CA THR A 49 -17.98 0.99 -0.15
C THR A 49 -17.10 1.06 -1.38
N SER A 50 -16.91 -0.05 -2.09
CA SER A 50 -16.03 -0.09 -3.25
C SER A 50 -16.63 0.69 -4.42
N SER A 51 -17.94 0.61 -4.62
CA SER A 51 -18.65 1.45 -5.59
C SER A 51 -18.59 2.93 -5.19
N HIS A 52 -18.83 3.26 -3.92
CA HIS A 52 -18.88 4.64 -3.46
C HIS A 52 -17.51 5.34 -3.43
N LEU A 53 -16.45 4.60 -3.11
CA LEU A 53 -15.08 5.11 -3.00
C LEU A 53 -14.29 5.00 -4.32
N GLY A 54 -14.87 4.45 -5.38
CA GLY A 54 -14.19 4.21 -6.65
C GLY A 54 -13.09 3.13 -6.57
N LEU A 55 -13.29 2.13 -5.71
CA LEU A 55 -12.37 0.98 -5.54
C LEU A 55 -12.73 -0.20 -6.44
N ALA A 56 -13.85 -0.14 -7.17
CA ALA A 56 -14.35 -1.26 -7.97
C ALA A 56 -13.41 -1.65 -9.13
N ASP A 57 -12.67 -0.69 -9.69
CA ASP A 57 -11.86 -0.86 -10.89
C ASP A 57 -10.37 -0.64 -10.62
N VAL A 58 -9.91 -0.87 -9.38
CA VAL A 58 -8.51 -0.66 -9.04
C VAL A 58 -7.72 -1.94 -9.33
N PRO A 59 -6.85 -1.95 -10.36
CA PRO A 59 -6.08 -3.14 -10.69
C PRO A 59 -4.99 -3.38 -9.65
N PRO A 60 -4.51 -4.63 -9.51
CA PRO A 60 -3.30 -4.91 -8.77
C PRO A 60 -2.10 -4.30 -9.49
N VAL A 61 -1.15 -3.75 -8.73
CA VAL A 61 0.14 -3.32 -9.26
C VAL A 61 1.03 -4.55 -9.34
N PRO A 62 1.60 -4.90 -10.50
CA PRO A 62 2.56 -6.00 -10.60
C PRO A 62 3.74 -5.74 -9.67
N VAL A 63 4.01 -6.66 -8.74
CA VAL A 63 5.18 -6.59 -7.85
C VAL A 63 6.06 -7.79 -8.09
N THR A 64 7.33 -7.56 -8.42
CA THR A 64 8.34 -8.59 -8.64
C THR A 64 9.53 -8.40 -7.70
N SER A 65 10.42 -9.40 -7.63
CA SER A 65 11.74 -9.20 -7.02
C SER A 65 12.61 -8.39 -7.97
N MET A 66 13.34 -7.41 -7.45
CA MET A 66 14.26 -6.60 -8.22
C MET A 66 15.35 -7.50 -8.84
N PRO A 67 15.56 -7.46 -10.17
CA PRO A 67 16.66 -8.17 -10.80
C PRO A 67 18.01 -7.81 -10.20
N GLU A 68 18.95 -8.75 -10.20
CA GLU A 68 20.35 -8.45 -9.88
C GLU A 68 20.92 -7.56 -11.00
N VAL A 69 21.55 -6.45 -10.59
CA VAL A 69 22.21 -5.50 -11.49
C VAL A 69 23.54 -5.12 -10.85
N GLU A 70 24.60 -5.13 -11.65
CA GLU A 70 25.92 -4.67 -11.21
C GLU A 70 25.89 -3.15 -11.00
N VAL A 71 26.35 -2.72 -9.82
CA VAL A 71 26.56 -1.31 -9.53
C VAL A 71 27.86 -0.89 -10.22
N PRO A 72 27.85 0.12 -11.11
CA PRO A 72 29.06 0.50 -11.83
C PRO A 72 30.21 0.92 -10.91
N GLU A 73 31.41 0.41 -11.18
CA GLU A 73 32.59 0.64 -10.33
C GLU A 73 33.04 2.11 -10.30
N ASP A 74 32.75 2.87 -11.36
CA ASP A 74 33.10 4.28 -11.50
C ASP A 74 32.20 5.21 -10.66
N TRP A 75 31.10 4.68 -10.11
CA TRP A 75 30.23 5.39 -9.19
C TRP A 75 30.90 5.66 -7.86
N VAL A 76 30.67 6.85 -7.35
CA VAL A 76 31.27 7.33 -6.10
C VAL A 76 30.41 6.93 -4.92
N ALA A 77 31.05 6.45 -3.85
CA ALA A 77 30.38 6.21 -2.59
C ALA A 77 30.02 7.53 -1.91
N CYS A 78 28.75 7.65 -1.54
CA CYS A 78 28.18 8.81 -0.87
C CYS A 78 27.56 8.35 0.45
N ARG A 79 27.72 9.16 1.49
CA ARG A 79 27.01 9.04 2.75
C ARG A 79 26.08 10.22 2.93
N PHE A 80 24.86 9.96 3.39
CA PHE A 80 23.89 10.97 3.75
C PHE A 80 23.20 10.59 5.06
N GLY A 81 23.71 11.13 6.17
CA GLY A 81 23.34 10.65 7.50
C GLY A 81 23.74 9.18 7.67
N SER A 82 22.76 8.32 7.94
CA SER A 82 22.94 6.86 8.04
C SER A 82 22.79 6.10 6.72
N LEU A 83 22.42 6.80 5.65
CA LEU A 83 22.24 6.21 4.33
C LEU A 83 23.57 6.21 3.59
N HIS A 84 23.98 5.06 3.11
CA HIS A 84 25.11 4.89 2.21
C HIS A 84 24.58 4.48 0.84
N LEU A 85 25.08 5.10 -0.23
CA LEU A 85 24.72 4.73 -1.60
C LEU A 85 25.83 5.11 -2.58
N ARG A 86 25.83 4.51 -3.77
CA ARG A 86 26.75 4.87 -4.85
C ARG A 86 26.01 5.66 -5.91
N LEU A 87 26.67 6.68 -6.47
CA LEU A 87 26.09 7.55 -7.48
C LEU A 87 27.06 7.87 -8.61
N PRO A 88 26.55 8.09 -9.85
CA PRO A 88 27.32 8.71 -10.93
C PRO A 88 27.97 10.02 -10.48
N ARG A 89 29.22 10.25 -10.91
CA ARG A 89 30.00 11.46 -10.57
C ARG A 89 29.29 12.74 -11.01
N GLU A 90 28.58 12.65 -12.11
CA GLU A 90 27.90 13.75 -12.77
C GLU A 90 26.74 14.28 -11.92
N LEU A 91 25.97 13.39 -11.26
CA LEU A 91 24.88 13.77 -10.35
C LEU A 91 25.35 14.53 -9.12
N ILE A 92 26.56 14.23 -8.63
CA ILE A 92 27.10 14.83 -7.41
C ILE A 92 27.59 16.27 -7.66
N ARG A 93 27.99 16.60 -8.90
CA ARG A 93 28.54 17.92 -9.23
C ARG A 93 27.56 19.07 -8.99
N ASN A 94 26.26 18.81 -9.09
CA ASN A 94 25.22 19.83 -8.88
C ASN A 94 24.36 19.50 -7.65
N LEU A 95 25.00 19.29 -6.51
CA LEU A 95 24.31 19.16 -5.23
C LEU A 95 23.66 20.48 -4.83
N GLN A 96 22.35 20.44 -4.57
CA GLN A 96 21.60 21.58 -4.06
C GLN A 96 20.75 21.12 -2.86
N GLY A 97 20.99 21.71 -1.68
CA GLY A 97 20.05 21.56 -0.57
C GLY A 97 18.72 22.26 -0.88
N SER A 98 17.61 21.58 -0.57
CA SER A 98 16.28 22.15 -0.77
C SER A 98 16.05 23.39 0.10
N PRO A 99 15.39 24.44 -0.43
CA PRO A 99 15.09 25.66 0.33
C PRO A 99 14.19 25.43 1.56
N GLY A 100 13.51 24.28 1.65
CA GLY A 100 12.70 23.89 2.81
C GLY A 100 13.45 23.14 3.91
N GLY A 101 14.75 22.83 3.73
CA GLY A 101 15.47 21.91 4.61
C GLY A 101 15.01 20.46 4.46
N GLY A 102 15.76 19.52 5.07
CA GLY A 102 15.33 18.12 5.19
C GLY A 102 15.47 17.22 3.96
N MET A 103 15.92 17.73 2.81
CA MET A 103 16.21 16.91 1.61
C MET A 103 17.35 17.47 0.77
N ILE A 104 18.07 16.58 0.09
CA ILE A 104 19.07 16.90 -0.92
C ILE A 104 18.49 16.64 -2.30
N ALA A 105 18.72 17.58 -3.21
CA ALA A 105 18.48 17.41 -4.63
C ALA A 105 19.82 17.29 -5.36
N LEU A 106 20.00 16.19 -6.08
CA LEU A 106 21.11 15.94 -6.99
C LEU A 106 20.58 16.05 -8.42
N ARG A 107 21.29 16.74 -9.30
CA ARG A 107 20.82 16.98 -10.67
C ARG A 107 21.95 16.81 -11.67
N ASP A 108 21.67 16.10 -12.74
CA ASP A 108 22.53 15.96 -13.90
C ASP A 108 21.65 15.76 -15.12
N ASN A 109 21.31 16.86 -15.80
CA ASN A 109 20.32 16.92 -16.87
C ASN A 109 20.55 15.77 -17.88
N PRO A 110 19.62 14.82 -18.04
CA PRO A 110 18.18 14.86 -17.70
C PRO A 110 17.77 14.26 -16.34
N ARG A 111 18.71 13.69 -15.59
CA ARG A 111 18.44 12.96 -14.35
C ARG A 111 18.41 13.87 -13.15
N ALA A 112 17.55 13.55 -12.20
CA ALA A 112 17.56 14.16 -10.88
C ALA A 112 17.24 13.12 -9.81
N MET A 113 17.76 13.33 -8.61
CA MET A 113 17.50 12.48 -7.46
C MET A 113 17.18 13.35 -6.26
N LEU A 114 16.10 13.02 -5.56
CA LEU A 114 15.66 13.69 -4.36
C LEU A 114 15.79 12.73 -3.18
N ILE A 115 16.57 13.14 -2.18
CA ILE A 115 16.91 12.31 -1.01
C ILE A 115 16.51 13.10 0.24
N PRO A 116 15.32 12.88 0.80
CA PRO A 116 14.98 13.30 2.15
C PRO A 116 15.95 12.69 3.17
N LEU A 117 16.21 13.40 4.26
CA LEU A 117 17.00 12.87 5.37
C LEU A 117 16.36 11.57 5.89
N PRO A 118 17.17 10.53 6.18
CA PRO A 118 16.68 9.35 6.89
C PRO A 118 15.98 9.79 8.18
N ALA A 119 14.67 9.60 8.21
CA ALA A 119 13.89 9.88 9.39
C ALA A 119 13.80 8.60 10.22
N VAL A 120 13.57 8.76 11.53
CA VAL A 120 12.80 7.74 12.22
C VAL A 120 11.51 7.66 11.42
N GLN A 121 11.24 6.53 10.74
CA GLN A 121 9.87 6.32 10.35
C GLN A 121 9.12 6.36 11.68
N PRO A 122 8.21 7.33 11.91
CA PRO A 122 7.30 7.18 13.04
C PRO A 122 6.73 5.78 12.90
N ASP A 123 6.29 5.16 13.98
CA ASP A 123 5.47 3.98 13.86
C ASP A 123 4.17 4.41 13.14
N ALA A 124 4.24 4.62 11.82
CA ALA A 124 3.13 4.58 10.90
C ALA A 124 2.47 3.22 11.06
N SER A 125 3.24 2.21 11.52
CA SER A 125 2.74 0.99 12.14
C SER A 125 1.76 1.29 13.28
N ASP A 126 2.09 2.12 14.27
CA ASP A 126 1.23 2.51 15.40
C ASP A 126 0.02 3.33 14.94
N PHE A 127 0.18 4.30 14.03
CA PHE A 127 -0.97 5.01 13.47
C PHE A 127 -1.92 4.05 12.75
N LEU A 128 -1.38 3.17 11.90
CA LEU A 128 -2.17 2.19 11.17
C LEU A 128 -2.81 1.15 12.12
N ARG A 129 -2.10 0.75 13.18
CA ARG A 129 -2.57 -0.22 14.18
C ARG A 129 -3.66 0.37 15.07
N ASN A 130 -3.41 1.55 15.64
CA ASN A 130 -4.25 2.16 16.66
C ASN A 130 -5.43 2.93 16.06
N ASP A 131 -5.19 3.73 15.01
CA ASP A 131 -6.21 4.63 14.47
C ASP A 131 -6.95 4.02 13.27
N LEU A 132 -6.31 3.12 12.52
CA LEU A 132 -6.89 2.48 11.33
C LEU A 132 -7.24 1.00 11.54
N LEU A 133 -7.23 0.54 12.81
CA LEU A 133 -7.68 -0.79 13.24
C LEU A 133 -7.12 -1.91 12.36
N MET A 134 -5.80 -1.90 12.15
CA MET A 134 -5.11 -2.88 11.31
C MET A 134 -5.47 -4.32 11.72
N PRO A 135 -5.99 -5.15 10.79
CA PRO A 135 -6.24 -6.57 11.04
C PRO A 135 -4.97 -7.31 11.47
N PRO A 136 -5.07 -8.42 12.24
CA PRO A 136 -3.91 -9.15 12.76
C PRO A 136 -2.89 -9.54 11.69
N GLU A 137 -3.36 -9.89 10.48
CA GLU A 137 -2.51 -10.27 9.34
C GLU A 137 -1.51 -9.18 8.96
N GLY A 138 -1.91 -7.91 9.08
CA GLY A 138 -1.04 -6.79 8.77
C GLY A 138 -0.04 -6.48 9.88
N GLN A 139 -0.33 -6.88 11.12
CA GLN A 139 0.48 -6.51 12.29
C GLN A 139 1.84 -7.21 12.29
N GLU A 140 1.93 -8.38 11.66
CA GLU A 140 3.15 -9.18 11.50
C GLU A 140 4.04 -8.68 10.36
N LEU A 141 3.55 -7.81 9.48
CA LEU A 141 4.29 -7.30 8.33
C LEU A 141 5.07 -6.04 8.69
N SER A 142 6.25 -5.88 8.08
CA SER A 142 6.93 -4.58 8.04
C SER A 142 6.09 -3.57 7.25
N MET A 143 6.35 -2.28 7.44
CA MET A 143 5.65 -1.23 6.68
C MET A 143 5.82 -1.37 5.17
N LEU A 144 6.98 -1.88 4.72
CA LEU A 144 7.24 -2.13 3.31
C LEU A 144 6.52 -3.38 2.79
N MET A 145 6.50 -4.47 3.57
CA MET A 145 5.74 -5.67 3.18
C MET A 145 4.23 -5.41 3.20
N LEU A 146 3.75 -4.57 4.11
CA LEU A 146 2.38 -4.10 4.15
C LEU A 146 2.03 -3.28 2.90
N ARG A 147 2.93 -2.38 2.48
CA ARG A 147 2.80 -1.65 1.22
C ARG A 147 2.74 -2.59 0.03
N VAL A 148 3.64 -3.57 -0.05
CA VAL A 148 3.63 -4.60 -1.11
C VAL A 148 2.29 -5.34 -1.15
N ALA A 149 1.81 -5.81 0.00
CA ALA A 149 0.51 -6.50 0.09
C ALA A 149 -0.63 -5.62 -0.44
N CYS A 150 -0.65 -4.34 -0.07
CA CYS A 150 -1.64 -3.38 -0.57
C CYS A 150 -1.50 -3.11 -2.08
N LEU A 151 -0.28 -2.96 -2.60
CA LEU A 151 -0.01 -2.73 -4.02
C LEU A 151 -0.50 -3.92 -4.87
N GLN A 152 -0.25 -5.14 -4.41
CA GLN A 152 -0.68 -6.37 -5.09
C GLN A 152 -2.18 -6.61 -5.03
N THR A 153 -2.92 -5.90 -4.16
CA THR A 153 -4.36 -6.16 -3.97
C THR A 153 -5.20 -5.54 -5.09
N GLY A 154 -5.80 -6.37 -5.94
CA GLY A 154 -6.73 -5.95 -6.98
C GLY A 154 -8.20 -6.07 -6.57
N SER A 155 -9.10 -5.28 -7.16
CA SER A 155 -10.54 -5.43 -6.91
C SER A 155 -11.10 -6.78 -7.37
N ASP A 156 -10.45 -7.42 -8.34
CA ASP A 156 -10.74 -8.73 -8.90
C ASP A 156 -10.38 -9.90 -7.96
N GLU A 157 -9.59 -9.67 -6.91
CA GLU A 157 -9.36 -10.67 -5.87
C GLU A 157 -10.62 -11.00 -5.08
N PHE A 158 -11.59 -10.09 -5.01
CA PHE A 158 -12.80 -10.28 -4.22
C PHE A 158 -13.60 -11.50 -4.68
N ARG A 159 -13.98 -12.36 -3.74
CA ARG A 159 -14.85 -13.52 -3.99
C ARG A 159 -15.92 -13.61 -2.91
N TRP A 160 -17.14 -13.94 -3.30
CA TRP A 160 -18.23 -14.22 -2.37
C TRP A 160 -17.98 -15.44 -1.46
N SER A 161 -17.00 -16.28 -1.81
CA SER A 161 -16.57 -17.41 -0.99
C SER A 161 -15.60 -17.03 0.11
N MET A 162 -15.12 -15.77 0.15
CA MET A 162 -14.25 -15.30 1.22
C MET A 162 -14.98 -15.38 2.57
N SER A 163 -14.28 -15.83 3.59
CA SER A 163 -14.73 -15.71 4.96
C SER A 163 -14.88 -14.23 5.33
N PRO A 164 -15.72 -13.90 6.33
CA PRO A 164 -15.83 -12.52 6.83
C PRO A 164 -14.50 -11.91 7.28
N HIS A 165 -13.55 -12.76 7.65
CA HIS A 165 -12.21 -12.38 8.04
C HIS A 165 -11.37 -11.95 6.83
N GLU A 166 -11.33 -12.77 5.77
CA GLU A 166 -10.66 -12.45 4.51
C GLU A 166 -11.21 -11.17 3.88
N VAL A 167 -12.54 -10.96 3.89
CA VAL A 167 -13.13 -9.73 3.35
C VAL A 167 -12.69 -8.50 4.16
N ARG A 168 -12.55 -8.59 5.49
CA ARG A 168 -12.05 -7.48 6.31
C ARG A 168 -10.61 -7.13 5.95
N TRP A 169 -9.74 -8.14 5.87
CA TRP A 169 -8.35 -7.92 5.47
C TRP A 169 -8.24 -7.33 4.07
N PHE A 170 -8.97 -7.90 3.11
CA PHE A 170 -9.06 -7.39 1.74
C PHE A 170 -9.57 -5.95 1.67
N THR A 171 -10.65 -5.64 2.39
CA THR A 171 -11.21 -4.27 2.45
C THR A 171 -10.17 -3.29 3.00
N TRP A 172 -9.45 -3.69 4.06
CA TRP A 172 -8.39 -2.89 4.64
C TRP A 172 -7.25 -2.65 3.65
N ARG A 173 -6.72 -3.70 3.00
CA ARG A 173 -5.67 -3.60 1.97
C ARG A 173 -6.08 -2.68 0.82
N MET A 174 -7.31 -2.78 0.34
CA MET A 174 -7.82 -1.91 -0.73
C MET A 174 -7.95 -0.46 -0.29
N THR A 175 -8.39 -0.22 0.94
CA THR A 175 -8.61 1.13 1.49
C THR A 175 -7.28 1.82 1.73
N ILE A 176 -6.34 1.15 2.41
CA ILE A 176 -5.01 1.67 2.71
C ILE A 176 -4.13 1.69 1.45
N GLY A 177 -4.33 0.75 0.53
CA GLY A 177 -3.67 0.76 -0.77
C GLY A 177 -3.90 2.04 -1.56
N ARG A 178 -5.02 2.75 -1.37
CA ARG A 178 -5.19 4.11 -1.94
C ARG A 178 -4.19 5.13 -1.41
N LEU A 179 -3.78 5.02 -0.16
CA LEU A 179 -2.79 5.91 0.45
C LEU A 179 -1.38 5.61 -0.08
N PHE A 180 -1.10 4.33 -0.37
CA PHE A 180 0.19 3.92 -0.94
C PHE A 180 0.29 4.14 -2.44
N ARG A 181 -0.83 4.06 -3.17
CA ARG A 181 -0.95 4.37 -4.59
C ARG A 181 -1.10 5.88 -4.78
N THR A 182 0.01 6.61 -4.64
CA THR A 182 0.02 8.07 -4.84
C THR A 182 0.00 8.49 -6.32
N GLY A 183 -0.23 7.57 -7.26
CA GLY A 183 -0.24 7.83 -8.71
C GLY A 183 -0.58 6.58 -9.53
N ALA A 184 -0.36 6.66 -10.85
CA ALA A 184 -0.46 5.52 -11.76
C ALA A 184 0.82 4.67 -11.71
N ASP A 185 1.04 3.98 -10.58
CA ASP A 185 2.13 3.00 -10.45
C ASP A 185 1.99 1.95 -11.56
N GLN A 186 3.00 1.85 -12.44
CA GLN A 186 3.01 0.90 -13.55
C GLN A 186 3.36 -0.51 -13.07
N HIS A 187 4.39 -0.60 -12.23
CA HIS A 187 4.83 -1.82 -11.55
C HIS A 187 5.70 -1.44 -10.35
N ALA A 188 6.00 -2.41 -9.49
CA ALA A 188 6.94 -2.24 -8.40
C ALA A 188 7.93 -3.41 -8.32
N GLU A 189 9.12 -3.14 -7.79
CA GLU A 189 10.13 -4.16 -7.55
C GLU A 189 10.57 -4.14 -6.09
N THR A 190 10.81 -5.31 -5.50
CA THR A 190 11.20 -5.48 -4.10
C THR A 190 12.69 -5.76 -3.97
N VAL A 191 13.32 -5.14 -2.98
CA VAL A 191 14.70 -5.39 -2.55
C VAL A 191 14.65 -5.88 -1.12
N ILE A 192 14.95 -7.15 -0.88
CA ILE A 192 14.96 -7.72 0.47
C ILE A 192 16.34 -8.30 0.70
N ARG A 193 17.09 -7.67 1.62
CA ARG A 193 18.43 -8.10 2.05
C ARG A 193 18.45 -8.27 3.56
N ASP A 194 19.60 -8.64 4.10
CA ASP A 194 19.77 -8.84 5.54
C ASP A 194 19.76 -7.51 6.33
N ASP A 195 20.24 -6.43 5.70
CA ASP A 195 20.37 -5.09 6.31
C ASP A 195 19.15 -4.18 6.05
N LEU A 196 18.43 -4.43 4.96
CA LEU A 196 17.45 -3.49 4.42
C LEU A 196 16.30 -4.19 3.68
N GLU A 197 15.12 -3.61 3.82
CA GLU A 197 13.97 -3.87 2.96
C GLU A 197 13.69 -2.62 2.10
N GLY A 198 13.24 -2.86 0.87
CA GLY A 198 12.96 -1.81 -0.08
C GLY A 198 11.88 -2.21 -1.08
N VAL A 199 11.11 -1.22 -1.54
CA VAL A 199 10.22 -1.35 -2.69
C VAL A 199 10.38 -0.12 -3.56
N VAL A 200 10.66 -0.33 -4.84
CA VAL A 200 10.65 0.72 -5.85
C VAL A 200 9.33 0.69 -6.60
N CYS A 201 8.64 1.82 -6.68
CA CYS A 201 7.44 1.99 -7.50
C CYS A 201 7.81 2.79 -8.76
N TYR A 202 7.55 2.22 -9.93
CA TYR A 202 7.83 2.84 -11.23
C TYR A 202 6.61 3.60 -11.74
N ARG A 203 6.85 4.82 -12.25
CA ARG A 203 5.83 5.72 -12.80
C ARG A 203 6.36 6.36 -14.07
N SER A 204 5.47 7.04 -14.79
CA SER A 204 5.88 7.87 -15.93
C SER A 204 6.79 9.01 -15.45
N GLY A 205 8.01 9.05 -15.98
CA GLY A 205 9.05 10.05 -15.70
C GLY A 205 9.83 9.91 -14.38
N TYR A 206 9.45 9.02 -13.46
CA TYR A 206 10.17 8.83 -12.20
C TYR A 206 9.91 7.49 -11.52
N ALA A 207 10.78 7.13 -10.58
CA ALA A 207 10.62 6.02 -9.64
C ALA A 207 10.79 6.49 -8.19
N GLU A 208 10.05 5.86 -7.27
CA GLU A 208 10.18 6.10 -5.84
C GLU A 208 10.65 4.83 -5.14
N PHE A 209 11.86 4.86 -4.57
CA PHE A 209 12.42 3.77 -3.78
C PHE A 209 12.15 4.02 -2.29
N PHE A 210 11.16 3.34 -1.75
CA PHE A 210 10.89 3.31 -0.31
C PHE A 210 11.77 2.26 0.33
N TRP A 211 12.43 2.62 1.43
CA TRP A 211 13.36 1.72 2.11
C TRP A 211 13.26 1.83 3.62
N GLN A 212 13.64 0.75 4.31
CA GLN A 212 13.64 0.63 5.76
C GLN A 212 14.78 -0.30 6.19
N SER A 213 15.54 0.11 7.20
CA SER A 213 16.56 -0.74 7.82
C SER A 213 15.90 -1.88 8.59
N LYS A 214 16.52 -3.08 8.54
CA LYS A 214 16.12 -4.21 9.40
C LYS A 214 16.74 -4.13 10.80
N GLU A 215 17.82 -3.37 10.95
CA GLU A 215 18.58 -3.25 12.20
C GLU A 215 18.12 -2.08 13.07
N GLY A 216 17.38 -1.12 12.50
CA GLY A 216 16.95 0.09 13.21
C GLY A 216 15.71 0.76 12.63
N PRO A 217 15.23 1.84 13.24
CA PRO A 217 14.00 2.55 12.82
C PRO A 217 14.22 3.47 11.61
N ALA A 218 15.43 3.48 11.05
CA ALA A 218 15.79 4.31 9.92
C ALA A 218 15.05 3.86 8.66
N GLY A 219 14.44 4.81 7.97
CA GLY A 219 13.83 4.57 6.66
C GLY A 219 13.58 5.87 5.93
N GLY A 220 13.11 5.73 4.69
CA GLY A 220 12.86 6.89 3.85
C GLY A 220 12.35 6.54 2.48
N VAL A 221 12.36 7.54 1.61
CA VAL A 221 12.04 7.43 0.20
C VAL A 221 13.13 8.12 -0.60
N VAL A 222 13.57 7.53 -1.70
CA VAL A 222 14.42 8.18 -2.69
C VAL A 222 13.61 8.34 -3.95
N THR A 223 13.49 9.56 -4.46
CA THR A 223 12.81 9.82 -5.75
C THR A 223 13.86 9.96 -6.84
N LEU A 224 13.79 9.12 -7.87
CA LEU A 224 14.66 9.12 -9.04
C LEU A 224 13.87 9.60 -10.26
N ILE A 225 14.32 10.67 -10.90
CA ILE A 225 13.63 11.33 -12.00
C ILE A 225 14.51 11.26 -13.23
N ASP A 226 13.94 10.91 -14.39
CA ASP A 226 14.60 11.02 -15.68
C ASP A 226 13.71 11.84 -16.63
N GLN A 227 14.13 13.07 -16.91
CA GLN A 227 13.35 14.02 -17.71
C GLN A 227 13.51 13.81 -19.23
N SER A 228 14.40 12.90 -19.66
CA SER A 228 14.65 12.70 -21.09
C SER A 228 13.72 11.70 -21.74
N GLN A 229 13.03 10.89 -20.93
CA GLN A 229 12.22 9.78 -21.37
C GLN A 229 10.84 9.83 -20.73
N GLU A 230 9.88 9.19 -21.39
CA GLU A 230 8.53 8.99 -20.82
C GLU A 230 8.56 8.00 -19.64
N GLU A 231 9.55 7.10 -19.63
CA GLU A 231 9.80 6.10 -18.60
C GLU A 231 11.22 6.26 -18.04
N VAL A 232 11.38 6.10 -16.73
CA VAL A 232 12.68 6.17 -16.08
C VAL A 232 13.52 4.93 -16.40
N ASP A 233 14.81 5.09 -16.70
CA ASP A 233 15.74 3.98 -16.97
C ASP A 233 15.78 2.98 -15.80
N PRO A 234 15.24 1.75 -15.96
CA PRO A 234 15.19 0.79 -14.87
C PRO A 234 16.56 0.29 -14.44
N ALA A 235 17.55 0.24 -15.35
CA ALA A 235 18.89 -0.23 -15.01
C ALA A 235 19.58 0.76 -14.07
N TRP A 236 19.47 2.05 -14.36
CA TRP A 236 19.94 3.11 -13.47
C TRP A 236 19.26 3.06 -12.10
N VAL A 237 17.92 2.97 -12.08
CA VAL A 237 17.15 2.90 -10.83
C VAL A 237 17.57 1.70 -9.98
N ARG A 238 17.65 0.50 -10.58
CA ARG A 238 18.07 -0.72 -9.88
C ARG A 238 19.49 -0.60 -9.35
N ALA A 239 20.43 -0.06 -10.13
CA ALA A 239 21.81 0.15 -9.67
C ALA A 239 21.87 1.09 -8.45
N VAL A 240 21.12 2.20 -8.45
CA VAL A 240 21.03 3.07 -7.26
C VAL A 240 20.45 2.30 -6.08
N CYS A 241 19.29 1.65 -6.24
CA CYS A 241 18.61 0.92 -5.15
C CYS A 241 19.49 -0.19 -4.57
N ARG A 242 20.22 -0.93 -5.43
CA ARG A 242 21.14 -1.99 -5.01
C ARG A 242 22.36 -1.47 -4.26
N SER A 243 22.81 -0.26 -4.56
CA SER A 243 23.91 0.40 -3.86
C SER A 243 23.53 0.93 -2.48
N VAL A 244 22.22 1.13 -2.21
CA VAL A 244 21.75 1.64 -0.93
C VAL A 244 22.11 0.65 0.18
N SER A 245 22.60 1.13 1.30
CA SER A 245 22.76 0.41 2.58
C SER A 245 22.56 1.41 3.73
N CYS A 246 22.29 0.91 4.94
CA CYS A 246 22.02 1.78 6.09
C CYS A 246 22.69 1.25 7.36
N THR A 247 23.26 2.15 8.16
CA THR A 247 23.87 1.81 9.46
C THR A 247 22.87 1.79 10.63
N GLY A 248 21.57 1.96 10.35
CA GLY A 248 20.49 1.89 11.35
C GLY A 248 20.28 3.17 12.18
N GLU A 249 21.20 4.13 12.13
CA GLU A 249 21.04 5.42 12.83
C GLU A 249 19.94 6.28 12.17
N SER A 250 19.20 7.07 12.94
CA SER A 250 18.09 7.87 12.43
C SER A 250 18.16 9.32 12.90
N CYS A 251 17.73 10.27 12.07
CA CYS A 251 17.58 11.66 12.51
C CYS A 251 16.21 11.86 13.18
N SER A 252 16.20 12.23 14.46
CA SER A 252 14.98 12.46 15.24
C SER A 252 14.49 13.91 15.23
N ARG A 253 15.29 14.87 14.77
CA ARG A 253 14.93 16.31 14.72
C ARG A 253 15.00 16.89 13.31
N PRO A 254 14.10 17.83 12.96
CA PRO A 254 14.26 18.66 11.77
C PRO A 254 15.61 19.38 11.81
N ARG A 255 16.29 19.43 10.67
CA ARG A 255 17.62 20.03 10.53
C ARG A 255 17.58 21.20 9.55
N SER A 256 18.45 22.19 9.76
CA SER A 256 18.61 23.31 8.83
C SER A 256 19.15 22.81 7.48
N LYS A 257 19.03 23.63 6.43
CA LYS A 257 19.58 23.31 5.11
C LYS A 257 21.10 23.03 5.20
N GLU A 258 21.83 23.85 5.95
CA GLU A 258 23.27 23.71 6.14
C GLU A 258 23.63 22.42 6.90
N GLU A 259 22.85 22.05 7.92
CA GLU A 259 23.02 20.78 8.65
C GLU A 259 22.71 19.54 7.77
N VAL A 260 21.82 19.69 6.79
CA VAL A 260 21.49 18.65 5.81
C VAL A 260 22.64 18.51 4.80
N GLU A 261 23.10 19.61 4.22
CA GLU A 261 24.23 19.62 3.28
C GLU A 261 25.50 19.09 3.94
N ALA A 262 25.77 19.44 5.20
CA ALA A 262 26.92 18.96 5.96
C ALA A 262 26.90 17.44 6.26
N GLN A 263 25.74 16.78 6.13
CA GLN A 263 25.65 15.32 6.26
C GLN A 263 25.94 14.57 4.97
N PHE A 264 26.02 15.27 3.85
CA PHE A 264 26.41 14.67 2.59
C PHE A 264 27.92 14.64 2.49
N GLU A 265 28.46 13.44 2.46
CA GLU A 265 29.89 13.21 2.36
C GLU A 265 30.17 12.29 1.18
N ILE A 266 31.11 12.72 0.33
CA ILE A 266 31.73 11.84 -0.65
C ILE A 266 32.78 11.02 0.09
N ILE A 267 32.58 9.71 0.18
CA ILE A 267 33.56 8.80 0.77
C ILE A 267 34.63 8.53 -0.30
N ALA A 268 35.84 9.01 -0.07
CA ALA A 268 36.99 8.61 -0.87
C ALA A 268 37.31 7.14 -0.57
N GLU A 269 37.23 6.29 -1.59
CA GLU A 269 37.76 4.91 -1.55
C GLU A 269 39.29 4.91 -1.61
#